data_AF-A0A2V9YKZ0-F1
#
_entry.id   AF-A0A2V9YKZ0-F1
#
_cell.length_a   1.000
_cell.length_b   1.000
_cell.length_c   1.000
_cell.angle_alpha   90.00
_cell.angle_beta   90.00
_cell.angle_gamma   90.00
#
_symmetry.space_group_name_H-M   'P 1'
#
loop_
_entity.id
_entity.type
_entity.pdbx_description
1 polymer ?
#
loop_
_entity_poly.entity_id
_entity_poly.type
_entity_poly.pdbx_seq_one_letter_code
_entity_poly.pdbx_strand_id
1 'polypeptide(L)' 'MPDKRPLTFLCITTYEKGQEFMRECQRQGCRVLLLTAEKLRNADWPRESLDDTYYLPDEIPLADIVKAVTHLAR' A
#
# COMPACT_ATOMS: atom_id res chain seq x y z
N MET A 1 -13.36 -8.87 -23.49
CA MET A 1 -13.90 -7.98 -22.43
C MET A 1 -12.72 -7.51 -21.62
N PRO A 2 -12.53 -6.20 -21.38
CA PRO A 2 -11.41 -5.74 -20.57
C PRO A 2 -11.47 -6.42 -19.20
N ASP A 3 -10.30 -6.81 -18.70
CA ASP A 3 -10.13 -7.66 -17.52
C ASP A 3 -10.92 -7.09 -16.33
N LYS A 4 -11.77 -7.92 -15.72
CA LYS A 4 -12.82 -7.50 -14.77
C LYS A 4 -12.28 -7.13 -13.37
N ARG A 5 -10.96 -7.01 -13.24
CA ARG A 5 -10.28 -6.84 -11.95
C ARG A 5 -10.09 -5.36 -11.65
N PRO A 6 -10.39 -4.89 -10.42
CA PRO A 6 -10.15 -3.52 -10.03
C PRO A 6 -8.66 -3.19 -10.14
N LEU A 7 -8.35 -1.98 -10.61
CA LEU A 7 -6.99 -1.45 -10.63
C LEU A 7 -6.41 -1.48 -9.22
N THR A 8 -5.16 -1.91 -9.06
CA THR A 8 -4.49 -1.99 -7.75
C THR A 8 -3.42 -0.91 -7.64
N PHE A 9 -3.47 -0.11 -6.56
CA PHE A 9 -2.44 0.85 -6.18
C PHE A 9 -1.66 0.34 -4.96
N LEU A 10 -0.34 0.26 -5.09
CA LEU A 10 0.56 0.05 -3.97
C LEU A 10 1.18 1.39 -3.56
N CYS A 11 0.71 1.93 -2.44
CA CYS A 11 1.25 3.15 -1.84
C CYS A 11 2.48 2.80 -1.00
N ILE A 12 3.66 3.30 -1.36
CA ILE A 12 4.90 3.06 -0.63
C ILE A 12 5.35 4.36 0.03
N THR A 13 5.52 4.38 1.34
CA THR A 13 5.93 5.58 2.06
C THR A 13 6.70 5.29 3.34
N THR A 14 7.65 6.17 3.68
CA THR A 14 8.41 6.13 4.94
C THR A 14 7.98 7.22 5.92
N TYR A 15 6.93 7.97 5.56
CA TYR A 15 6.31 9.04 6.35
C TYR A 15 4.79 8.95 6.25
N GLU A 16 4.08 9.49 7.23
CA GLU A 16 2.62 9.58 7.21
C GLU A 16 2.17 10.67 6.22
N LYS A 17 1.54 10.26 5.11
CA LYS A 17 1.04 11.13 4.01
C LYS A 17 0.24 10.36 2.96
N GLY A 18 -0.56 11.08 2.18
CA GLY A 18 -1.25 10.54 0.99
C GLY A 18 -2.66 10.00 1.28
N GLN A 19 -3.24 10.38 2.41
CA GLN A 19 -4.55 9.96 2.90
C GLN A 19 -5.65 10.25 1.87
N GLU A 20 -5.72 11.49 1.37
CA GLU A 20 -6.70 11.89 0.36
C GLU A 20 -6.55 11.11 -0.95
N PHE A 21 -5.31 10.78 -1.34
CA PHE A 21 -5.06 9.93 -2.50
C PHE A 21 -5.63 8.52 -2.28
N MET A 22 -5.36 7.91 -1.12
CA MET A 22 -5.86 6.57 -0.79
C MET A 22 -7.40 6.53 -0.74
N ARG A 23 -8.04 7.54 -0.13
CA ARG A 23 -9.51 7.69 -0.12
C ARG A 23 -10.07 7.81 -1.53
N GLU A 24 -9.43 8.61 -2.39
CA GLU A 24 -9.88 8.80 -3.77
C GLU A 24 -9.75 7.53 -4.60
N CYS A 25 -8.63 6.80 -4.47
CA CYS A 25 -8.45 5.51 -5.13
C CYS A 25 -9.56 4.53 -4.75
N GLN A 26 -9.87 4.42 -3.45
CA GLN A 26 -10.98 3.59 -2.99
C GLN A 26 -12.32 4.05 -3.58
N ARG A 27 -12.60 5.36 -3.60
CA ARG A 27 -13.84 5.92 -4.16
C ARG A 27 -14.01 5.57 -5.64
N GLN A 28 -12.91 5.44 -6.38
CA GLN A 28 -12.91 5.00 -7.78
C GLN A 28 -12.99 3.48 -7.96
N GLY A 29 -13.14 2.72 -6.87
CA GLY A 29 -13.24 1.26 -6.88
C GLY A 29 -11.89 0.56 -7.10
N CYS A 30 -10.78 1.25 -6.83
CA CYS A 30 -9.45 0.63 -6.88
C CYS A 30 -9.19 -0.15 -5.60
N ARG A 31 -8.37 -1.20 -5.72
CA ARG A 31 -7.75 -1.85 -4.58
C ARG A 31 -6.55 -1.02 -4.12
N VAL A 32 -6.43 -0.73 -2.83
CA VAL A 32 -5.38 0.12 -2.26
C VAL A 32 -4.60 -0.65 -1.20
N LEU A 33 -3.31 -0.82 -1.43
CA LEU A 33 -2.38 -1.46 -0.52
C LEU A 33 -1.39 -0.43 0.00
N LEU A 34 -1.07 -0.48 1.29
CA LEU A 34 -0.05 0.37 1.90
C LEU A 34 1.18 -0.46 2.27
N LEU A 35 2.37 0.00 1.86
CA LEU A 35 3.65 -0.48 2.35
C LEU A 35 4.34 0.67 3.09
N THR A 36 4.52 0.52 4.40
CA THR A 36 5.08 1.60 5.25
C THR A 36 6.07 1.07 6.27
N ALA A 37 6.79 1.95 6.96
CA ALA A 37 7.71 1.56 8.02
C ALA A 37 6.95 1.07 9.26
N GLU A 38 7.47 0.07 9.97
CA GLU A 38 6.88 -0.51 11.18
C GLU A 38 6.53 0.55 12.24
N LYS A 39 7.40 1.55 12.42
CA LYS A 39 7.18 2.69 13.34
C LYS A 39 5.93 3.51 13.02
N LEU A 40 5.38 3.41 11.80
CA LEU A 40 4.17 4.11 11.36
C LEU A 40 2.92 3.24 11.45
N ARG A 41 2.98 2.04 12.05
CA ARG A 41 1.82 1.14 12.22
C ARG A 41 0.60 1.82 12.84
N ASN A 42 0.84 2.63 13.85
CA ASN A 42 -0.20 3.30 14.62
C ASN A 42 -0.49 4.73 14.14
N ALA A 43 0.08 5.15 13.00
CA ALA A 43 -0.20 6.47 12.46
C ALA A 43 -1.65 6.57 11.94
N ASP A 44 -2.08 7.79 11.60
CA ASP A 44 -3.48 8.12 11.26
C ASP A 44 -3.83 7.79 9.80
N TRP A 45 -3.52 6.55 9.40
CA TRP A 45 -3.84 6.05 8.07
C TRP A 45 -5.35 5.91 7.89
N PRO A 46 -5.90 6.19 6.69
CA PRO A 46 -7.31 5.96 6.38
C PRO A 46 -7.56 4.45 6.21
N ARG A 47 -7.61 3.71 7.33
CA ARG A 47 -7.70 2.24 7.36
C ARG A 47 -8.95 1.73 6.64
N GLU A 48 -10.01 2.51 6.65
CA GLU A 48 -11.24 2.25 5.91
C GLU A 48 -11.02 2.24 4.40
N SER A 49 -9.98 2.92 3.90
CA SER A 49 -9.61 3.03 2.49
C SER A 49 -8.48 2.09 2.05
N LEU A 50 -8.02 1.22 2.95
CA LEU A 50 -6.95 0.27 2.68
C LEU A 50 -7.49 -1.16 2.68
N ASP A 51 -7.17 -1.91 1.62
CA ASP A 51 -7.46 -3.34 1.56
C ASP A 51 -6.47 -4.14 2.39
N ASP A 52 -5.20 -3.70 2.46
CA ASP A 52 -4.17 -4.32 3.29
C ASP A 52 -3.05 -3.33 3.61
N THR A 53 -2.32 -3.60 4.69
CA THR A 53 -1.14 -2.82 5.10
C THR A 53 0.02 -3.73 5.47
N TYR A 54 1.13 -3.53 4.77
CA TYR A 54 2.40 -4.20 4.97
C TYR A 54 3.39 -3.28 5.66
N TYR A 55 4.18 -3.84 6.56
CA TYR A 55 5.15 -3.10 7.34
C TYR A 55 6.56 -3.59 7.06
N LEU A 56 7.45 -2.64 6.80
CA LEU A 56 8.86 -2.89 6.64
C LEU A 56 9.57 -2.67 7.98
N PRO A 57 10.39 -3.63 8.44
CA PRO A 57 11.28 -3.40 9.57
C PRO A 57 12.35 -2.37 9.18
N ASP A 58 12.93 -1.70 10.18
CA ASP A 58 13.91 -0.63 9.95
C ASP A 58 15.16 -1.11 9.19
N GLU A 59 15.53 -2.38 9.37
CA GLU A 59 16.62 -3.02 8.63
C GLU A 59 16.06 -4.13 7.73
N ILE A 60 15.82 -3.79 6.45
CA ILE A 60 15.52 -4.78 5.42
C ILE A 60 16.35 -4.48 4.15
N PRO A 61 17.02 -5.48 3.57
CA PRO A 61 17.72 -5.30 2.31
C PRO A 61 16.75 -4.89 1.18
N LEU A 62 17.12 -3.89 0.37
CA LEU A 62 16.33 -3.45 -0.78
C LEU A 62 15.92 -4.62 -1.70
N ALA A 63 16.82 -5.60 -1.87
CA ALA A 63 16.56 -6.79 -2.67
C ALA A 63 15.34 -7.58 -2.19
N ASP A 64 15.10 -7.64 -0.89
CA ASP A 64 13.97 -8.37 -0.33
C ASP A 64 12.68 -7.55 -0.39
N ILE A 65 12.75 -6.22 -0.28
CA ILE A 65 11.62 -5.32 -0.60
C ILE A 65 11.18 -5.54 -2.05
N VAL A 66 12.13 -5.55 -2.99
CA VAL A 66 11.83 -5.75 -4.42
C VAL A 66 11.17 -7.10 -4.66
N LYS A 67 11.66 -8.18 -4.05
CA LYS A 67 11.04 -9.51 -4.15
C LYS A 67 9.61 -9.51 -3.61
N ALA A 68 9.38 -8.92 -2.43
CA ALA A 68 8.06 -8.85 -1.81
C ALA A 68 7.06 -8.07 -2.68
N VAL A 69 7.44 -6.89 -3.16
CA VAL A 69 6.61 -6.07 -4.06
C VAL A 69 6.35 -6.79 -5.38
N THR A 70 7.36 -7.46 -5.94
CA THR A 70 7.20 -8.26 -7.16
C THR A 70 6.24 -9.44 -6.97
N HIS A 71 6.22 -10.04 -5.77
CA HIS A 71 5.27 -11.09 -5.45
C HIS A 71 3.84 -10.54 -5.33
N LEU A 72 3.66 -9.37 -4.71
CA LEU A 72 2.36 -8.70 -4.56
C LEU A 72 1.75 -8.20 -5.87
N ALA A 73 2.58 -7.91 -6.87
CA ALA A 73 2.15 -7.38 -8.17
C ALA A 73 1.68 -8.44 -9.18
N ARG A 74 1.68 -9.74 -8.81
CA ARG A 74 1.21 -10.85 -9.65
C ARG A 74 -0.30 -11.07 -9.51
#